data_AF-A0A351NYG7-F1
#
_entry.id   AF-A0A351NYG7-F1
#
_cell.length_a   1.000
_cell.length_b   1.000
_cell.length_c   1.000
_cell.angle_alpha   90.00
_cell.angle_beta   90.00
_cell.angle_gamma   90.00
#
_symmetry.space_group_name_H-M   'P 1'
#
loop_
_entity.id
_entity.type
_entity.pdbx_description
1 polymer ?
#
loop_
_entity_poly.entity_id
_entity_poly.type
_entity_poly.pdbx_seq_one_letter_code
_entity_poly.pdbx_strand_id
1 'polypeptide(L)'
;MRFFSRGPLPEEKREVPSRTGTEPEAESPEKTHEAGENNIALSEDEEMKIPGVNIVEELTQQFALIDPKNSSDLEAVGEALIQIPSGLGSVSGNFESFRHEVLTSILRTAQEDGLLEERLEVLSQCINIFAADTEQGDSALDLMRITDLILTELADGTDEANDRDVEFGSQHENLDDSPLDQYPEPQRSRYFSRPSRVDGLNSAGGFSLAEGEVGSTTHAETLIAEVMKARDLIVNEEGSLEQDAITSPIHASKFVEALKNANKSFLSSLTDLYDGELSTLSQYKRVCEDIAGINDRIDESVRCIRFIESGIRGETISDDLSDSNNHWLVSLVKELQGINSQQTVVSLEKGESIKGQLSEIQAEVDALQDNIKSIGSMTLEPPTLVMQSLMEDNPEKTEESPIDYEDSIDRYIDWMQEQRTQIREQKERLEILEQDMIQIERSADAQYESKLEHLIKRKSEVSHNLGEALKSAHKDADEAQNTLTSLENDALALISAVEKIGSDREVFSANIEEIMAGTMIRIGRIIDEVESLVKDDNLTDEEPTY
;
A
#
# COMPACT_ATOMS: atom_id res chain seq x y z
N MET A 1 7.02 -21.86 -15.06
CA MET A 1 6.99 -21.59 -16.52
C MET A 1 8.02 -20.50 -16.83
N ARG A 2 8.76 -20.57 -17.95
CA ARG A 2 9.77 -19.57 -18.38
C ARG A 2 9.47 -19.16 -19.83
N PHE A 3 9.35 -17.86 -20.16
CA PHE A 3 9.64 -17.19 -21.46
C PHE A 3 9.51 -15.65 -21.21
N PHE A 4 10.29 -14.67 -21.70
CA PHE A 4 11.09 -14.49 -22.92
C PHE A 4 12.35 -13.60 -22.69
N SER A 5 13.35 -13.75 -23.56
CA SER A 5 14.57 -12.92 -23.63
C SER A 5 14.82 -12.38 -25.05
N ARG A 6 15.11 -11.07 -25.11
CA ARG A 6 16.01 -10.29 -26.01
C ARG A 6 15.77 -10.22 -27.54
N GLY A 7 15.89 -8.99 -28.07
CA GLY A 7 16.61 -8.70 -29.32
C GLY A 7 16.25 -7.37 -30.03
N PRO A 8 17.17 -6.66 -30.72
CA PRO A 8 17.27 -5.18 -30.72
C PRO A 8 16.87 -4.44 -32.02
N LEU A 9 16.84 -3.10 -31.90
CA LEU A 9 16.63 -2.02 -32.90
C LEU A 9 17.59 -2.03 -34.12
N PRO A 10 17.22 -1.30 -35.19
CA PRO A 10 18.20 -0.58 -36.02
C PRO A 10 17.93 0.94 -36.20
N GLU A 11 18.98 1.62 -36.65
CA GLU A 11 19.33 3.05 -36.61
C GLU A 11 18.77 3.98 -37.71
N GLU A 12 18.85 5.28 -37.40
CA GLU A 12 19.14 6.49 -38.22
C GLU A 12 18.24 6.92 -39.40
N LYS A 13 17.84 8.20 -39.40
CA LYS A 13 18.47 9.26 -40.23
C LYS A 13 17.96 10.68 -39.93
N ARG A 14 18.94 11.60 -39.83
CA ARG A 14 18.81 13.07 -39.77
C ARG A 14 18.31 13.65 -41.10
N GLU A 15 17.55 14.74 -41.04
CA GLU A 15 17.67 15.90 -41.96
C GLU A 15 16.91 17.13 -41.44
N VAL A 16 17.61 18.27 -41.42
CA VAL A 16 17.18 19.69 -41.33
C VAL A 16 18.07 20.37 -42.40
N PRO A 17 17.70 21.45 -43.15
CA PRO A 17 16.99 22.64 -42.68
C PRO A 17 16.10 23.38 -43.73
N SER A 18 15.45 24.48 -43.34
CA SER A 18 15.65 25.82 -43.93
C SER A 18 14.66 26.89 -43.43
N ARG A 19 15.14 28.14 -43.47
CA ARG A 19 14.75 29.38 -42.80
C ARG A 19 14.29 30.42 -43.83
N THR A 20 13.26 31.21 -43.55
CA THR A 20 13.00 32.57 -44.09
C THR A 20 11.97 33.24 -43.17
N GLY A 21 12.28 34.34 -42.45
CA GLY A 21 12.12 35.74 -42.89
C GLY A 21 10.62 36.12 -42.89
N THR A 22 10.09 37.09 -42.15
CA THR A 22 10.21 38.54 -42.39
C THR A 22 9.43 39.29 -41.27
N GLU A 23 10.02 40.31 -40.65
CA GLU A 23 9.36 41.48 -40.01
C GLU A 23 9.41 42.66 -41.03
N PRO A 24 8.71 43.81 -40.92
CA PRO A 24 8.32 44.53 -39.70
C PRO A 24 6.97 45.30 -39.79
N GLU A 25 6.56 46.01 -38.73
CA GLU A 25 6.41 47.48 -38.70
C GLU A 25 5.68 47.99 -37.45
N ALA A 26 6.15 49.16 -37.01
CA ALA A 26 5.85 49.87 -35.78
C ALA A 26 4.61 50.77 -35.89
N GLU A 27 3.99 51.09 -34.75
CA GLU A 27 3.46 52.43 -34.50
C GLU A 27 3.16 52.64 -33.00
N SER A 28 3.63 53.77 -32.47
CA SER A 28 3.18 54.40 -31.22
C SER A 28 3.01 55.88 -31.51
N PRO A 29 2.09 56.57 -30.82
CA PRO A 29 2.51 57.84 -30.22
C PRO A 29 1.88 58.18 -28.85
N GLU A 30 2.76 58.67 -27.97
CA GLU A 30 2.71 59.88 -27.12
C GLU A 30 1.58 60.26 -26.12
N LYS A 31 2.05 60.55 -24.88
CA LYS A 31 1.77 61.70 -23.96
C LYS A 31 0.39 61.74 -23.24
N THR A 32 0.25 62.13 -21.96
CA THR A 32 0.85 63.23 -21.16
C THR A 32 0.78 62.97 -19.63
N HIS A 33 1.67 63.63 -18.88
CA HIS A 33 1.68 63.87 -17.42
C HIS A 33 0.40 64.49 -16.84
N GLU A 34 0.10 64.23 -15.56
CA GLU A 34 -0.03 65.28 -14.52
C GLU A 34 -0.03 64.69 -13.09
N ALA A 35 0.76 65.30 -12.21
CA ALA A 35 0.80 65.06 -10.77
C ALA A 35 -0.08 66.10 -10.07
N GLY A 36 -0.80 65.69 -9.03
CA GLY A 36 -1.59 66.58 -8.19
C GLY A 36 -1.83 65.98 -6.81
N GLU A 37 -1.01 66.37 -5.85
CA GLU A 37 -1.26 66.18 -4.41
C GLU A 37 -2.50 66.97 -4.00
N ASN A 38 -3.37 66.38 -3.17
CA ASN A 38 -4.27 67.11 -2.29
C ASN A 38 -4.56 66.27 -1.03
N ASN A 39 -4.04 66.74 0.10
CA ASN A 39 -4.49 66.36 1.44
C ASN A 39 -5.88 66.96 1.69
N ILE A 40 -6.83 66.21 2.27
CA ILE A 40 -7.90 66.72 3.14
C ILE A 40 -8.41 65.57 4.05
N ALA A 41 -8.30 65.85 5.37
CA ALA A 41 -9.17 65.52 6.49
C ALA A 41 -9.81 64.13 6.67
N LEU A 42 -9.49 63.57 7.85
CA LEU A 42 -10.28 62.59 8.60
C LEU A 42 -11.72 63.08 8.80
N SER A 43 -12.69 62.26 8.38
CA SER A 43 -14.03 62.18 8.97
C SER A 43 -14.32 60.72 9.29
N GLU A 44 -14.47 60.46 10.58
CA GLU A 44 -15.01 59.21 11.14
C GLU A 44 -16.46 59.02 10.65
N ASP A 45 -16.85 57.75 10.52
CA ASP A 45 -18.18 57.23 10.18
C ASP A 45 -18.62 57.28 8.71
N GLU A 46 -17.89 56.57 7.85
CA GLU A 46 -18.52 55.75 6.81
C GLU A 46 -17.95 54.34 6.91
N GLU A 47 -18.82 53.33 7.14
CA GLU A 47 -18.51 51.93 6.89
C GLU A 47 -18.00 51.81 5.46
N MET A 48 -16.67 51.74 5.34
CA MET A 48 -15.97 51.55 4.09
C MET A 48 -16.30 50.13 3.60
N LYS A 49 -17.39 50.00 2.84
CA LYS A 49 -17.58 48.89 1.91
C LYS A 49 -16.51 49.04 0.82
N ILE A 50 -15.31 48.57 1.13
CA ILE A 50 -14.30 48.22 0.13
C ILE A 50 -15.00 47.25 -0.83
N PRO A 51 -14.95 47.47 -2.16
CA PRO A 51 -15.48 46.50 -3.12
C PRO A 51 -14.77 45.18 -2.86
N GLY A 52 -15.51 44.21 -2.33
CA GLY A 52 -14.98 42.98 -1.76
C GLY A 52 -14.29 42.15 -2.82
N VAL A 53 -12.95 42.18 -2.80
CA VAL A 53 -12.15 41.08 -3.28
C VAL A 53 -12.53 39.89 -2.40
N ASN A 54 -13.09 38.85 -2.99
CA ASN A 54 -13.41 37.64 -2.26
C ASN A 54 -12.08 37.00 -1.85
N ILE A 55 -11.68 37.19 -0.59
CA ILE A 55 -10.39 36.72 -0.07
C ILE A 55 -10.18 35.21 -0.32
N VAL A 56 -11.26 34.43 -0.38
CA VAL A 56 -11.24 33.01 -0.69
C VAL A 56 -10.85 32.75 -2.15
N GLU A 57 -11.36 33.57 -3.07
CA GLU A 57 -11.06 33.48 -4.50
C GLU A 57 -9.61 33.89 -4.80
N GLU A 58 -9.11 34.94 -4.13
CA GLU A 58 -7.71 35.36 -4.24
C GLU A 58 -6.76 34.28 -3.68
N LEU A 59 -7.07 33.71 -2.51
CA LEU A 59 -6.31 32.58 -1.95
C LEU A 59 -6.33 31.37 -2.87
N THR A 60 -7.46 31.08 -3.53
CA THR A 60 -7.59 29.98 -4.48
C THR A 60 -6.72 30.20 -5.72
N GLN A 61 -6.70 31.43 -6.26
CA GLN A 61 -5.86 31.79 -7.41
C GLN A 61 -4.36 31.76 -7.07
N GLN A 62 -3.98 32.23 -5.89
CA GLN A 62 -2.58 32.15 -5.43
C GLN A 62 -2.15 30.71 -5.19
N PHE A 63 -3.03 29.87 -4.66
CA PHE A 63 -2.75 28.44 -4.48
C PHE A 63 -2.49 27.73 -5.81
N ALA A 64 -3.19 28.12 -6.88
CA ALA A 64 -2.97 27.55 -8.22
C ALA A 64 -1.61 27.89 -8.83
N LEU A 65 -0.87 28.87 -8.28
CA LEU A 65 0.45 29.29 -8.78
C LEU A 65 1.63 28.63 -8.04
N ILE A 66 1.35 27.76 -7.06
CA ILE A 66 2.39 27.09 -6.27
C ILE A 66 3.11 26.07 -7.16
N ASP A 67 4.45 26.12 -7.16
CA ASP A 67 5.26 25.08 -7.77
C ASP A 67 5.37 23.87 -6.82
N PRO A 68 4.82 22.70 -7.16
CA PRO A 68 4.94 21.48 -6.32
C PRO A 68 6.38 21.03 -6.08
N LYS A 69 7.36 21.54 -6.85
CA LYS A 69 8.78 21.18 -6.69
C LYS A 69 9.53 22.12 -5.76
N ASN A 70 8.94 23.24 -5.35
CA ASN A 70 9.55 24.19 -4.43
C ASN A 70 9.11 23.91 -2.99
N SER A 71 9.97 23.23 -2.23
CA SER A 71 9.66 22.88 -0.83
C SER A 71 9.42 24.10 0.07
N SER A 72 10.01 25.26 -0.25
CA SER A 72 9.80 26.49 0.52
C SER A 72 8.39 27.04 0.31
N ASP A 73 7.83 26.91 -0.88
CA ASP A 73 6.48 27.38 -1.19
C ASP A 73 5.44 26.45 -0.55
N LEU A 74 5.68 25.13 -0.60
CA LEU A 74 4.83 24.14 0.07
C LEU A 74 4.81 24.33 1.59
N GLU A 75 5.96 24.60 2.22
CA GLU A 75 6.05 24.86 3.66
C GLU A 75 5.33 26.16 4.04
N ALA A 76 5.57 27.26 3.31
CA ALA A 76 4.93 28.55 3.57
C ALA A 76 3.40 28.50 3.42
N VAL A 77 2.91 27.78 2.41
CA VAL A 77 1.46 27.62 2.16
C VAL A 77 0.83 26.68 3.17
N GLY A 78 1.49 25.55 3.48
CA GLY A 78 1.02 24.64 4.52
C GLY A 78 0.95 25.32 5.88
N GLU A 79 1.96 26.11 6.24
CA GLU A 79 1.97 26.92 7.45
C GLU A 79 0.79 27.92 7.45
N ALA A 80 0.56 28.63 6.33
CA ALA A 80 -0.54 29.58 6.21
C ALA A 80 -1.92 28.91 6.39
N LEU A 81 -2.13 27.72 5.80
CA LEU A 81 -3.37 26.96 5.94
C LEU A 81 -3.61 26.48 7.37
N ILE A 82 -2.56 26.03 8.06
CA ILE A 82 -2.63 25.56 9.45
C ILE A 82 -2.88 26.71 10.42
N GLN A 83 -2.28 27.88 10.16
CA GLN A 83 -2.47 29.08 10.97
C GLN A 83 -3.88 29.67 10.87
N ILE A 84 -4.71 29.26 9.90
CA ILE A 84 -6.13 29.64 9.86
C ILE A 84 -6.79 29.14 11.16
N PRO A 85 -7.40 29.99 12.00
CA PRO A 85 -8.01 29.53 13.24
C PRO A 85 -9.23 28.62 12.98
N SER A 86 -9.30 27.46 13.64
CA SER A 86 -10.43 26.52 13.50
C SER A 86 -11.80 27.12 13.89
N GLY A 87 -11.79 28.12 14.77
CA GLY A 87 -13.00 28.83 15.22
C GLY A 87 -13.42 30.02 14.35
N LEU A 88 -12.71 30.28 13.23
CA LEU A 88 -13.07 31.37 12.33
C LEU A 88 -14.27 30.94 11.46
N GLY A 89 -15.38 31.66 11.57
CA GLY A 89 -16.58 31.41 10.77
C GLY A 89 -16.37 31.70 9.29
N SER A 90 -17.12 31.01 8.43
CA SER A 90 -17.11 31.23 6.98
C SER A 90 -17.47 32.68 6.63
N VAL A 91 -16.80 33.22 5.61
CA VAL A 91 -17.05 34.56 5.05
C VAL A 91 -18.37 34.57 4.28
N SER A 92 -18.69 33.51 3.53
CA SER A 92 -19.98 33.38 2.84
C SER A 92 -21.13 32.90 3.73
N GLY A 93 -20.82 32.27 4.88
CA GLY A 93 -21.80 31.70 5.80
C GLY A 93 -22.43 30.38 5.34
N ASN A 94 -21.98 29.84 4.20
CA ASN A 94 -22.47 28.57 3.64
C ASN A 94 -21.64 27.36 4.08
N PHE A 95 -20.49 27.59 4.71
CA PHE A 95 -19.57 26.55 5.16
C PHE A 95 -19.44 26.55 6.68
N GLU A 96 -19.07 25.41 7.24
CA GLU A 96 -18.94 25.21 8.68
C GLU A 96 -17.82 26.06 9.31
N SER A 97 -16.78 26.39 8.54
CA SER A 97 -15.65 27.22 8.96
C SER A 97 -15.00 27.90 7.76
N PHE A 98 -14.14 28.89 8.02
CA PHE A 98 -13.32 29.51 6.98
C PHE A 98 -12.32 28.51 6.36
N ARG A 99 -11.81 27.55 7.14
CA ARG A 99 -10.97 26.45 6.63
C ARG A 99 -11.72 25.63 5.58
N HIS A 100 -12.97 25.26 5.90
CA HIS A 100 -13.84 24.53 4.98
C HIS A 100 -14.07 25.33 3.70
N GLU A 101 -14.43 26.62 3.80
CA GLU A 101 -14.65 27.47 2.63
C GLU A 101 -13.42 27.60 1.71
N VAL A 102 -12.23 27.80 2.26
CA VAL A 102 -10.98 27.89 1.48
C VAL A 102 -10.67 26.56 0.78
N LEU A 103 -10.76 25.44 1.49
CA LEU A 103 -10.49 24.12 0.92
C LEU A 103 -11.50 23.74 -0.17
N THR A 104 -12.79 24.01 0.04
CA THR A 104 -13.81 23.76 -0.99
C THR A 104 -13.56 24.62 -2.21
N SER A 105 -13.20 25.89 -2.05
CA SER A 105 -12.89 26.75 -3.20
C SER A 105 -11.70 26.23 -4.00
N ILE A 106 -10.62 25.82 -3.33
CA ILE A 106 -9.43 25.24 -3.96
C ILE A 106 -9.79 23.99 -4.78
N LEU A 107 -10.50 23.04 -4.16
CA LEU A 107 -10.80 21.75 -4.77
C LEU A 107 -11.90 21.84 -5.83
N ARG A 108 -12.95 22.64 -5.60
CA ARG A 108 -14.04 22.78 -6.57
C ARG A 108 -13.60 23.53 -7.82
N THR A 109 -12.79 24.59 -7.69
CA THR A 109 -12.18 25.25 -8.85
C THR A 109 -11.25 24.29 -9.58
N ALA A 110 -10.48 23.45 -8.87
CA ALA A 110 -9.66 22.43 -9.52
C ALA A 110 -10.49 21.39 -10.29
N GLN A 111 -11.64 20.98 -9.76
CA GLN A 111 -12.57 20.08 -10.46
C GLN A 111 -13.17 20.74 -11.70
N GLU A 112 -13.60 22.01 -11.60
CA GLU A 112 -14.10 22.80 -12.73
C GLU A 112 -13.02 22.98 -13.83
N ASP A 113 -11.75 23.11 -13.44
CA ASP A 113 -10.60 23.25 -14.34
C ASP A 113 -10.05 21.90 -14.86
N GLY A 114 -10.52 20.76 -14.34
CA GLY A 114 -10.01 19.43 -14.67
C GLY A 114 -8.62 19.11 -14.08
N LEU A 115 -8.19 19.85 -13.06
CA LEU A 115 -6.89 19.75 -12.39
C LEU A 115 -7.02 19.28 -10.93
N LEU A 116 -8.10 18.54 -10.61
CA LEU A 116 -8.40 18.11 -9.24
C LEU A 116 -7.29 17.25 -8.63
N GLU A 117 -6.76 16.29 -9.38
CA GLU A 117 -5.68 15.40 -8.93
C GLU A 117 -4.39 16.17 -8.64
N GLU A 118 -3.98 17.05 -9.55
CA GLU A 118 -2.78 17.89 -9.38
C GLU A 118 -2.91 18.82 -8.18
N ARG A 119 -4.07 19.47 -8.00
CA ARG A 119 -4.28 20.41 -6.89
C ARG A 119 -4.45 19.70 -5.54
N LEU A 120 -5.03 18.50 -5.55
CA LEU A 120 -5.12 17.65 -4.36
C LEU A 120 -3.73 17.17 -3.93
N GLU A 121 -2.86 16.80 -4.88
CA GLU A 121 -1.49 16.38 -4.59
C GLU A 121 -0.71 17.52 -3.91
N VAL A 122 -0.77 18.75 -4.46
CA VAL A 122 -0.14 19.94 -3.84
C VAL A 122 -0.69 20.17 -2.43
N LEU A 123 -2.00 20.10 -2.25
CA LEU A 123 -2.65 20.30 -0.95
C LEU A 123 -2.22 19.24 0.07
N SER A 124 -2.19 17.97 -0.32
CA SER A 124 -1.73 16.88 0.54
C SER A 124 -0.26 17.05 0.92
N GLN A 125 0.61 17.48 0.00
CA GLN A 125 2.01 17.76 0.31
C GLN A 125 2.15 18.92 1.33
N CYS A 126 1.43 20.03 1.13
CA CYS A 126 1.42 21.16 2.07
C CYS A 126 1.00 20.75 3.48
N ILE A 127 -0.06 19.94 3.62
CA ILE A 127 -0.58 19.54 4.94
C ILE A 127 0.31 18.48 5.60
N ASN A 128 0.85 17.53 4.84
CA ASN A 128 1.66 16.43 5.38
C ASN A 128 3.00 16.88 5.98
N ILE A 129 3.54 18.02 5.55
CA ILE A 129 4.75 18.62 6.14
C ILE A 129 4.60 18.79 7.66
N PHE A 130 3.39 19.11 8.13
CA PHE A 130 3.12 19.46 9.52
C PHE A 130 2.34 18.39 10.29
N ALA A 131 1.90 17.32 9.63
CA ALA A 131 1.13 16.24 10.26
C ALA A 131 1.91 15.51 11.37
N ALA A 132 3.25 15.51 11.31
CA ALA A 132 4.14 14.93 12.32
C ALA A 132 4.61 15.93 13.40
N ASP A 133 4.24 17.21 13.31
CA ASP A 133 4.62 18.24 14.27
C ASP A 133 3.76 18.16 15.54
N THR A 134 4.40 18.21 16.72
CA THR A 134 3.72 18.15 18.01
C THR A 134 2.87 19.38 18.35
N GLU A 135 3.12 20.54 17.73
CA GLU A 135 2.34 21.77 17.97
C GLU A 135 1.27 22.01 16.89
N GLN A 136 1.52 21.55 15.66
CA GLN A 136 0.68 21.86 14.49
C GLN A 136 -0.07 20.63 13.93
N GLY A 137 0.27 19.42 14.37
CA GLY A 137 -0.29 18.16 13.88
C GLY A 137 -1.81 18.03 14.03
N ASP A 138 -2.39 18.54 15.13
CA ASP A 138 -3.84 18.52 15.32
C ASP A 138 -4.58 19.38 14.29
N SER A 139 -4.00 20.52 13.88
CA SER A 139 -4.58 21.37 12.83
C SER A 139 -4.38 20.78 11.43
N ALA A 140 -3.26 20.11 11.18
CA ALA A 140 -3.02 19.38 9.94
C ALA A 140 -4.02 18.20 9.78
N LEU A 141 -4.27 17.44 10.85
CA LEU A 141 -5.27 16.37 10.88
C LEU A 141 -6.70 16.87 10.64
N ASP A 142 -7.05 18.03 11.21
CA ASP A 142 -8.34 18.68 10.98
C ASP A 142 -8.51 19.09 9.51
N LEU A 143 -7.48 19.69 8.89
CA LEU A 143 -7.50 20.04 7.46
C LEU A 143 -7.63 18.80 6.56
N MET A 144 -6.89 17.72 6.84
CA MET A 144 -7.02 16.46 6.10
C MET A 144 -8.43 15.89 6.17
N ARG A 145 -9.05 15.95 7.36
CA ARG A 145 -10.44 15.49 7.55
C ARG A 145 -11.45 16.33 6.77
N ILE A 146 -11.27 17.65 6.73
CA ILE A 146 -12.12 18.55 5.94
C ILE A 146 -11.95 18.26 4.44
N THR A 147 -10.72 18.05 3.97
CA THR A 147 -10.43 17.67 2.58
C THR A 147 -11.13 16.38 2.18
N ASP A 148 -11.08 15.33 3.01
CA ASP A 148 -11.74 14.04 2.75
C ASP A 148 -13.28 14.16 2.66
N LEU A 149 -13.86 14.99 3.53
CA LEU A 149 -15.29 15.31 3.50
C LEU A 149 -15.68 15.97 2.17
N ILE A 150 -14.91 16.97 1.72
CA ILE A 150 -15.16 17.66 0.45
C ILE A 150 -15.04 16.68 -0.72
N LEU A 151 -14.03 15.82 -0.75
CA LEU A 151 -13.86 14.85 -1.85
C LEU A 151 -15.04 13.88 -1.95
N THR A 152 -15.59 13.46 -0.80
CA THR A 152 -16.81 12.63 -0.76
C THR A 152 -18.01 13.38 -1.35
N GLU A 153 -18.19 14.66 -1.02
CA GLU A 153 -19.25 15.50 -1.59
C GLU A 153 -19.09 15.74 -3.10
N LEU A 154 -17.86 15.89 -3.58
CA LEU A 154 -17.58 16.08 -5.01
C LEU A 154 -17.82 14.80 -5.83
N ALA A 155 -17.70 13.62 -5.22
CA ALA A 155 -17.97 12.33 -5.87
C ALA A 155 -19.46 12.00 -5.98
N ASP A 156 -20.26 12.34 -4.96
CA ASP A 156 -21.72 12.16 -4.97
C ASP A 156 -22.44 13.09 -5.98
N GLY A 157 -21.79 14.19 -6.40
CA GLY A 157 -22.35 15.16 -7.35
C GLY A 157 -22.38 14.70 -8.83
N THR A 158 -21.79 13.56 -9.17
CA THR A 158 -21.61 13.10 -10.56
C THR A 158 -22.69 12.15 -11.09
N ASP A 159 -23.66 11.71 -10.28
CA ASP A 159 -24.59 10.62 -10.62
C ASP A 159 -26.02 11.03 -11.08
N GLU A 160 -26.38 12.31 -11.15
CA GLU A 160 -27.76 12.72 -11.52
C GLU A 160 -28.05 12.88 -13.04
N ALA A 161 -27.17 12.44 -13.93
CA ALA A 161 -27.38 12.63 -15.36
C ALA A 161 -26.98 11.43 -16.23
N ASN A 162 -27.54 10.24 -16.00
CA ASN A 162 -27.77 9.23 -17.04
C ASN A 162 -28.66 8.07 -16.55
N ASP A 163 -29.95 8.35 -16.37
CA ASP A 163 -30.95 7.28 -16.19
C ASP A 163 -31.85 7.19 -17.45
N ARG A 164 -31.43 6.35 -18.40
CA ARG A 164 -32.29 5.75 -19.45
C ARG A 164 -31.77 4.39 -19.88
N ASP A 165 -32.41 3.35 -19.35
CA ASP A 165 -32.82 2.11 -20.02
C ASP A 165 -31.99 1.62 -21.22
N VAL A 166 -31.09 0.66 -21.01
CA VAL A 166 -30.93 -0.51 -21.90
C VAL A 166 -30.46 -1.74 -21.12
N GLU A 167 -31.33 -2.76 -21.10
CA GLU A 167 -31.06 -4.13 -20.71
C GLU A 167 -30.27 -4.85 -21.83
N PHE A 168 -29.09 -5.41 -21.53
CA PHE A 168 -28.50 -6.71 -21.98
C PHE A 168 -26.96 -6.69 -22.05
N GLY A 169 -26.34 -7.63 -21.32
CA GLY A 169 -25.39 -8.58 -21.90
C GLY A 169 -23.94 -8.16 -22.18
N SER A 170 -23.05 -8.61 -21.29
CA SER A 170 -21.70 -9.15 -21.52
C SER A 170 -20.56 -8.25 -22.04
N GLN A 171 -19.46 -8.33 -21.28
CA GLN A 171 -18.05 -8.24 -21.69
C GLN A 171 -17.57 -6.93 -22.31
N HIS A 172 -16.87 -6.12 -21.53
CA HIS A 172 -15.53 -5.68 -21.92
C HIS A 172 -14.72 -5.24 -20.71
N GLU A 173 -13.44 -5.62 -20.75
CA GLU A 173 -12.35 -5.25 -19.86
C GLU A 173 -12.23 -3.72 -19.75
N ASN A 174 -12.16 -3.20 -18.52
CA ASN A 174 -11.60 -1.89 -18.25
C ASN A 174 -10.48 -2.05 -17.21
N LEU A 175 -9.31 -1.59 -17.63
CA LEU A 175 -8.13 -1.36 -16.81
C LEU A 175 -8.46 -0.17 -15.91
N ASP A 176 -8.72 -0.43 -14.62
CA ASP A 176 -8.71 0.61 -13.60
C ASP A 176 -7.27 0.83 -13.14
N ASP A 177 -6.70 1.96 -13.56
CA ASP A 177 -5.65 2.65 -12.82
C ASP A 177 -6.33 3.34 -11.62
N SER A 178 -6.39 2.64 -10.50
CA SER A 178 -6.66 3.24 -9.20
C SER A 178 -5.39 3.20 -8.34
N PRO A 179 -5.14 4.24 -7.51
CA PRO A 179 -4.01 4.26 -6.59
C PRO A 179 -4.10 3.07 -5.63
N LEU A 180 -2.95 2.58 -5.19
CA LEU A 180 -2.77 1.47 -4.25
C LEU A 180 -3.56 1.69 -2.95
N ASP A 181 -4.84 1.34 -2.98
CA ASP A 181 -5.63 1.16 -1.78
C ASP A 181 -5.06 -0.03 -1.02
N GLN A 182 -4.93 0.17 0.29
CA GLN A 182 -4.38 -0.80 1.23
C GLN A 182 -5.08 -2.15 1.05
N TYR A 183 -4.41 -3.09 0.39
CA TYR A 183 -4.79 -4.48 0.48
C TYR A 183 -4.74 -4.86 1.96
N PRO A 184 -5.85 -5.30 2.57
CA PRO A 184 -5.82 -5.75 3.95
C PRO A 184 -4.79 -6.87 4.06
N GLU A 185 -3.87 -6.76 5.03
CA GLU A 185 -2.91 -7.83 5.32
C GLU A 185 -3.69 -9.16 5.43
N PRO A 186 -3.26 -10.23 4.75
CA PRO A 186 -3.91 -11.53 4.87
C PRO A 186 -3.80 -11.98 6.33
N GLN A 187 -4.91 -11.83 7.05
CA GLN A 187 -4.94 -12.14 8.47
C GLN A 187 -4.77 -13.65 8.63
N ARG A 188 -3.69 -14.04 9.31
CA ARG A 188 -3.57 -15.40 9.87
C ARG A 188 -4.80 -15.66 10.74
N SER A 189 -5.63 -16.61 10.33
CA SER A 189 -6.66 -17.20 11.17
C SER A 189 -5.99 -17.78 12.42
N ARG A 190 -6.08 -17.06 13.52
CA ARG A 190 -5.61 -17.49 14.84
C ARG A 190 -6.85 -17.94 15.62
N TYR A 191 -6.92 -19.26 15.81
CA TYR A 191 -7.76 -19.98 16.77
C TYR A 191 -9.24 -20.13 16.43
N PHE A 192 -9.61 -21.38 16.15
CA PHE A 192 -10.99 -21.88 16.14
C PHE A 192 -11.60 -21.80 17.54
N SER A 193 -12.74 -21.12 17.68
CA SER A 193 -13.62 -21.25 18.86
C SER A 193 -14.89 -22.02 18.47
N ARG A 194 -15.22 -23.09 19.21
CA ARG A 194 -16.43 -23.91 19.01
C ARG A 194 -17.61 -23.36 19.84
N PRO A 195 -18.88 -23.54 19.40
CA PRO A 195 -20.05 -23.33 20.26
C PRO A 195 -20.10 -24.35 21.42
N SER A 196 -20.62 -23.91 22.56
CA SER A 196 -20.63 -24.65 23.83
C SER A 196 -21.23 -26.05 23.75
N ARG A 197 -20.47 -27.03 24.26
CA ARG A 197 -20.92 -28.41 24.51
C ARG A 197 -21.77 -28.43 25.79
N VAL A 198 -22.93 -29.09 25.74
CA VAL A 198 -23.74 -29.41 26.91
C VAL A 198 -23.09 -30.62 27.60
N ASP A 199 -22.67 -30.44 28.84
CA ASP A 199 -22.14 -31.49 29.71
C ASP A 199 -23.19 -32.57 29.97
N GLY A 200 -22.82 -33.83 29.70
CA GLY A 200 -23.66 -34.97 30.02
C GLY A 200 -23.09 -36.31 29.58
N LEU A 201 -22.53 -37.03 30.55
CA LEU A 201 -22.34 -38.49 30.64
C LEU A 201 -20.98 -39.06 30.17
N ASN A 202 -20.17 -39.34 31.18
CA ASN A 202 -18.99 -40.19 31.15
C ASN A 202 -19.37 -41.66 30.95
N SER A 203 -18.85 -42.29 29.90
CA SER A 203 -18.53 -43.72 29.86
C SER A 203 -17.36 -43.94 28.89
N ALA A 204 -16.56 -44.97 29.14
CA ALA A 204 -15.16 -45.11 28.70
C ALA A 204 -14.92 -44.85 27.19
N GLY A 205 -13.97 -43.94 26.89
CA GLY A 205 -13.51 -43.63 25.53
C GLY A 205 -13.54 -42.16 25.12
N GLY A 206 -13.86 -41.23 26.03
CA GLY A 206 -13.92 -39.80 25.73
C GLY A 206 -12.56 -39.21 25.36
N PHE A 207 -12.31 -39.02 24.07
CA PHE A 207 -11.22 -38.20 23.53
C PHE A 207 -11.27 -36.81 24.16
N SER A 208 -10.26 -36.47 24.96
CA SER A 208 -10.01 -35.09 25.39
C SER A 208 -9.06 -34.46 24.38
N LEU A 209 -9.63 -33.89 23.32
CA LEU A 209 -8.90 -33.09 22.34
C LEU A 209 -8.59 -31.72 22.95
N ALA A 210 -7.31 -31.33 22.94
CA ALA A 210 -6.94 -29.94 23.17
C ALA A 210 -7.59 -29.08 22.07
N GLU A 211 -8.23 -27.98 22.45
CA GLU A 211 -8.77 -27.01 21.50
C GLU A 211 -7.63 -26.50 20.59
N GLY A 212 -7.71 -26.81 19.29
CA GLY A 212 -6.81 -26.23 18.27
C GLY A 212 -6.00 -27.19 17.39
N GLU A 213 -6.11 -28.52 17.54
CA GLU A 213 -5.30 -29.47 16.75
C GLU A 213 -5.97 -30.01 15.46
N VAL A 214 -7.24 -29.68 15.21
CA VAL A 214 -7.95 -30.12 14.00
C VAL A 214 -7.35 -29.46 12.77
N GLY A 215 -6.91 -30.26 11.80
CA GLY A 215 -6.30 -29.82 10.55
C GLY A 215 -4.79 -30.10 10.47
N SER A 216 -4.18 -30.62 11.55
CA SER A 216 -2.76 -30.99 11.57
C SER A 216 -2.50 -32.44 11.16
N THR A 217 -1.39 -32.69 10.47
CA THR A 217 -0.91 -34.04 10.13
C THR A 217 -0.59 -34.87 11.37
N THR A 218 -0.07 -34.24 12.44
CA THR A 218 0.22 -34.91 13.71
C THR A 218 -1.04 -35.42 14.41
N HIS A 219 -2.11 -34.63 14.33
CA HIS A 219 -3.41 -35.00 14.87
C HIS A 219 -3.98 -36.21 14.09
N ALA A 220 -3.94 -36.16 12.76
CA ALA A 220 -4.37 -37.27 11.92
C ALA A 220 -3.59 -38.57 12.20
N GLU A 221 -2.26 -38.48 12.35
CA GLU A 221 -1.40 -39.63 12.67
C GLU A 221 -1.69 -40.23 14.04
N THR A 222 -2.00 -39.39 15.03
CA THR A 222 -2.37 -39.83 16.37
C THR A 222 -3.69 -40.62 16.34
N LEU A 223 -4.72 -40.09 15.68
CA LEU A 223 -6.00 -40.77 15.51
C LEU A 223 -5.84 -42.11 14.78
N ILE A 224 -5.08 -42.14 13.68
CA ILE A 224 -4.81 -43.38 12.95
C ILE A 224 -4.13 -44.41 13.86
N ALA A 225 -3.11 -44.02 14.63
CA ALA A 225 -2.38 -44.92 15.52
C ALA A 225 -3.29 -45.52 16.61
N GLU A 226 -4.18 -44.73 17.18
CA GLU A 226 -5.11 -45.19 18.22
C GLU A 226 -6.16 -46.16 17.66
N VAL A 227 -6.76 -45.84 16.51
CA VAL A 227 -7.74 -46.70 15.84
C VAL A 227 -7.07 -48.00 15.36
N MET A 228 -5.85 -47.94 14.82
CA MET A 228 -5.07 -49.13 14.46
C MET A 228 -4.81 -50.02 15.68
N LYS A 229 -4.41 -49.44 16.81
CA LYS A 229 -4.17 -50.19 18.04
C LYS A 229 -5.43 -50.89 18.54
N ALA A 230 -6.59 -50.22 18.47
CA ALA A 230 -7.87 -50.80 18.85
C ALA A 230 -8.28 -51.96 17.92
N ARG A 231 -8.09 -51.79 16.61
CA ARG A 231 -8.31 -52.83 15.60
C ARG A 231 -7.42 -54.06 15.83
N ASP A 232 -6.13 -53.84 16.09
CA ASP A 232 -5.17 -54.94 16.30
C ASP A 232 -5.55 -55.83 17.49
N LEU A 233 -6.13 -55.25 18.56
CA LEU A 233 -6.65 -56.03 19.68
C LEU A 233 -7.77 -57.00 19.25
N ILE A 234 -8.65 -56.56 18.34
CA ILE A 234 -9.79 -57.35 17.84
C ILE A 234 -9.30 -58.45 16.91
N VAL A 235 -8.41 -58.11 15.97
CA VAL A 235 -7.82 -59.07 15.03
C VAL A 235 -7.04 -60.17 15.74
N ASN A 236 -6.30 -59.82 16.81
CA ASN A 236 -5.58 -60.79 17.63
C ASN A 236 -6.54 -61.78 18.31
N GLU A 237 -7.69 -61.31 18.81
CA GLU A 237 -8.68 -62.21 19.41
C GLU A 237 -9.41 -63.07 18.37
N GLU A 238 -9.64 -62.56 17.17
CA GLU A 238 -10.17 -63.37 16.07
C GLU A 238 -9.23 -64.54 15.72
N GLY A 239 -7.92 -64.28 15.69
CA GLY A 239 -6.90 -65.31 15.45
C GLY A 239 -6.76 -66.34 16.58
N SER A 240 -7.02 -65.94 17.83
CA SER A 240 -6.98 -66.81 19.01
C SER A 240 -8.09 -67.89 18.98
N LEU A 241 -9.28 -67.53 18.48
CA LEU A 241 -10.43 -68.44 18.36
C LEU A 241 -10.18 -69.65 17.45
N GLU A 242 -9.26 -69.54 16.49
CA GLU A 242 -8.90 -70.66 15.62
C GLU A 242 -8.06 -71.73 16.33
N GLN A 243 -7.45 -71.39 17.48
CA GLN A 243 -6.56 -72.27 18.25
C GLN A 243 -7.27 -73.02 19.38
N ASP A 244 -8.40 -72.52 19.88
CA ASP A 244 -9.19 -73.17 20.94
C ASP A 244 -9.98 -74.37 20.41
N ALA A 245 -9.37 -75.56 20.50
CA ALA A 245 -10.03 -76.83 20.26
C ALA A 245 -10.81 -77.27 21.50
N ILE A 246 -12.06 -76.82 21.64
CA ILE A 246 -12.95 -77.31 22.70
C ILE A 246 -13.33 -78.77 22.39
N THR A 247 -12.81 -79.73 23.15
CA THR A 247 -13.31 -81.12 23.14
C THR A 247 -14.69 -81.18 23.77
N SER A 248 -15.73 -80.88 23.00
CA SER A 248 -17.12 -81.00 23.43
C SER A 248 -17.69 -82.41 23.18
N PRO A 249 -18.60 -82.90 24.06
CA PRO A 249 -19.41 -84.08 23.78
C PRO A 249 -20.14 -83.94 22.43
N ILE A 250 -20.37 -85.06 21.73
CA ILE A 250 -20.96 -85.09 20.37
C ILE A 250 -22.25 -84.25 20.29
N HIS A 251 -23.08 -84.28 21.34
CA HIS A 251 -24.35 -83.56 21.39
C HIS A 251 -24.24 -82.04 21.59
N ALA A 252 -23.12 -81.54 22.14
CA ALA A 252 -22.86 -80.10 22.33
C ALA A 252 -22.10 -79.45 21.17
N SER A 253 -21.47 -80.25 20.30
CA SER A 253 -20.63 -79.79 19.19
C SER A 253 -21.29 -78.75 18.28
N LYS A 254 -22.56 -78.97 17.89
CA LYS A 254 -23.30 -78.02 17.03
C LYS A 254 -23.55 -76.67 17.70
N PHE A 255 -23.80 -76.66 19.00
CA PHE A 255 -24.06 -75.44 19.75
C PHE A 255 -22.78 -74.64 19.97
N VAL A 256 -21.68 -75.31 20.34
CA VAL A 256 -20.35 -74.68 20.47
C VAL A 256 -19.89 -74.09 19.13
N GLU A 257 -20.08 -74.81 18.02
CA GLU A 257 -19.77 -74.32 16.68
C GLU A 257 -20.61 -73.10 16.29
N ALA A 258 -21.89 -73.05 16.65
CA ALA A 258 -22.74 -71.88 16.42
C ALA A 258 -22.26 -70.65 17.20
N LEU A 259 -21.84 -70.82 18.46
CA LEU A 259 -21.25 -69.73 19.26
C LEU A 259 -19.92 -69.25 18.69
N LYS A 260 -19.05 -70.18 18.24
CA LYS A 260 -17.78 -69.83 17.59
C LYS A 260 -18.00 -69.01 16.32
N ASN A 261 -18.95 -69.42 15.47
CA ASN A 261 -19.29 -68.69 14.26
C ASN A 261 -19.94 -67.32 14.55
N ALA A 262 -20.77 -67.21 15.60
CA ALA A 262 -21.33 -65.94 16.04
C ALA A 262 -20.23 -64.98 16.52
N ASN A 263 -19.26 -65.46 17.30
CA ASN A 263 -18.13 -64.65 17.76
C ASN A 263 -17.24 -64.20 16.59
N LYS A 264 -16.94 -65.10 15.65
CA LYS A 264 -16.21 -64.75 14.43
C LYS A 264 -16.94 -63.69 13.60
N SER A 265 -18.25 -63.82 13.44
CA SER A 265 -19.07 -62.82 12.72
C SER A 265 -19.08 -61.46 13.43
N PHE A 266 -19.10 -61.44 14.76
CA PHE A 266 -19.03 -60.21 15.56
C PHE A 266 -17.69 -59.50 15.39
N LEU A 267 -16.58 -60.22 15.59
CA LEU A 267 -15.23 -59.67 15.46
C LEU A 267 -14.96 -59.19 14.03
N SER A 268 -15.39 -59.93 13.01
CA SER A 268 -15.31 -59.50 11.61
C SER A 268 -16.08 -58.20 11.36
N SER A 269 -17.29 -58.05 11.93
CA SER A 269 -18.09 -56.83 11.76
C SER A 269 -17.44 -55.63 12.45
N LEU A 270 -16.81 -55.82 13.62
CA LEU A 270 -16.03 -54.77 14.26
C LEU A 270 -14.81 -54.39 13.43
N THR A 271 -14.06 -55.38 12.93
CA THR A 271 -12.91 -55.15 12.05
C THR A 271 -13.30 -54.32 10.83
N ASP A 272 -14.45 -54.62 10.19
CA ASP A 272 -14.96 -53.84 9.06
C ASP A 272 -15.27 -52.38 9.44
N LEU A 273 -15.84 -52.12 10.63
CA LEU A 273 -16.09 -50.76 11.13
C LEU A 273 -14.79 -50.00 11.37
N TYR A 274 -13.78 -50.65 11.98
CA TYR A 274 -12.46 -50.07 12.18
C TYR A 274 -11.74 -49.81 10.85
N ASP A 275 -11.89 -50.68 9.86
CA ASP A 275 -11.34 -50.47 8.50
C ASP A 275 -11.99 -49.27 7.81
N GLY A 276 -13.30 -49.07 7.98
CA GLY A 276 -14.01 -47.88 7.51
C GLY A 276 -13.52 -46.59 8.19
N GLU A 277 -13.31 -46.63 9.50
CA GLU A 277 -12.77 -45.51 10.28
C GLU A 277 -11.35 -45.16 9.84
N LEU A 278 -10.46 -46.16 9.70
CA LEU A 278 -9.09 -45.98 9.22
C LEU A 278 -9.02 -45.43 7.80
N SER A 279 -9.92 -45.87 6.91
CA SER A 279 -10.02 -45.32 5.56
C SER A 279 -10.39 -43.84 5.58
N THR A 280 -11.35 -43.45 6.43
CA THR A 280 -11.78 -42.05 6.59
C THR A 280 -10.67 -41.19 7.20
N LEU A 281 -9.98 -41.71 8.23
CA LEU A 281 -8.83 -41.04 8.84
C LEU A 281 -7.64 -40.91 7.90
N SER A 282 -7.42 -41.88 7.00
CA SER A 282 -6.39 -41.78 5.96
C SER A 282 -6.71 -40.68 4.95
N GLN A 283 -7.99 -40.48 4.62
CA GLN A 283 -8.42 -39.34 3.79
C GLN A 283 -8.22 -38.02 4.54
N TYR A 284 -8.58 -37.98 5.83
CA TYR A 284 -8.35 -36.81 6.69
C TYR A 284 -6.87 -36.44 6.74
N LYS A 285 -5.97 -37.41 6.92
CA LYS A 285 -4.52 -37.19 6.89
C LYS A 285 -4.07 -36.51 5.59
N ARG A 286 -4.55 -37.00 4.44
CA ARG A 286 -4.21 -36.39 3.14
C ARG A 286 -4.67 -34.94 3.06
N VAL A 287 -5.89 -34.64 3.52
CA VAL A 287 -6.39 -33.26 3.59
C VAL A 287 -5.50 -32.40 4.50
N CYS A 288 -5.03 -32.92 5.63
CA CYS A 288 -4.08 -32.20 6.50
C CYS A 288 -2.71 -31.97 5.83
N GLU A 289 -2.22 -32.91 5.02
CA GLU A 289 -1.00 -32.74 4.22
C GLU A 289 -1.20 -31.65 3.16
N ASP A 290 -2.36 -31.64 2.49
CA ASP A 290 -2.73 -30.60 1.52
C ASP A 290 -2.84 -29.22 2.19
N ILE A 291 -3.46 -29.13 3.38
CA ILE A 291 -3.53 -27.91 4.20
C ILE A 291 -2.12 -27.39 4.52
N ALA A 292 -1.21 -28.26 4.95
CA ALA A 292 0.18 -27.87 5.24
C ALA A 292 0.88 -27.31 3.99
N GLY A 293 0.73 -27.99 2.84
CA GLY A 293 1.31 -27.52 1.58
C GLY A 293 0.72 -26.19 1.08
N ILE A 294 -0.58 -25.94 1.29
CA ILE A 294 -1.20 -24.65 0.98
C ILE A 294 -0.69 -23.55 1.91
N ASN A 295 -0.52 -23.82 3.21
CA ASN A 295 0.06 -22.85 4.14
C ASN A 295 1.50 -22.47 3.74
N ASP A 296 2.34 -23.44 3.34
CA ASP A 296 3.68 -23.16 2.83
C ASP A 296 3.65 -22.25 1.58
N ARG A 297 2.66 -22.45 0.69
CA ARG A 297 2.46 -21.60 -0.49
C ARG A 297 2.04 -20.18 -0.10
N ILE A 298 1.13 -20.02 0.86
CA ILE A 298 0.70 -18.71 1.37
C ILE A 298 1.90 -17.98 1.99
N ASP A 299 2.68 -18.66 2.84
CA ASP A 299 3.86 -18.07 3.48
C ASP A 299 4.90 -17.61 2.43
N GLU A 300 5.12 -18.36 1.34
CA GLU A 300 6.00 -17.92 0.24
C GLU A 300 5.42 -16.74 -0.55
N SER A 301 4.11 -16.71 -0.83
CA SER A 301 3.46 -15.55 -1.48
C SER A 301 3.58 -14.30 -0.62
N VAL A 302 3.32 -14.39 0.69
CA VAL A 302 3.46 -13.27 1.64
C VAL A 302 4.91 -12.78 1.69
N ARG A 303 5.89 -13.69 1.68
CA ARG A 303 7.30 -13.34 1.60
C ARG A 303 7.62 -12.58 0.30
N CYS A 304 7.06 -12.99 -0.82
CA CYS A 304 7.25 -12.30 -2.10
C CYS A 304 6.61 -10.91 -2.11
N ILE A 305 5.38 -10.77 -1.61
CA ILE A 305 4.69 -9.49 -1.47
C ILE A 305 5.55 -8.52 -0.67
N ARG A 306 5.95 -8.92 0.55
CA ARG A 306 6.78 -8.08 1.43
C ARG A 306 8.11 -7.70 0.78
N PHE A 307 8.75 -8.65 0.09
CA PHE A 307 10.00 -8.40 -0.62
C PHE A 307 9.84 -7.35 -1.72
N ILE A 308 8.81 -7.48 -2.56
CA ILE A 308 8.54 -6.56 -3.67
C ILE A 308 8.23 -5.17 -3.12
N GLU A 309 7.35 -5.08 -2.13
CA GLU A 309 6.97 -3.81 -1.52
C GLU A 309 8.17 -3.07 -0.91
N SER A 310 8.97 -3.73 -0.08
CA SER A 310 10.19 -3.12 0.47
C SER A 310 11.18 -2.73 -0.63
N GLY A 311 11.25 -3.53 -1.71
CA GLY A 311 12.06 -3.21 -2.89
C GLY A 311 11.62 -1.95 -3.62
N ILE A 312 10.30 -1.75 -3.80
CA ILE A 312 9.71 -0.57 -4.43
C ILE A 312 9.87 0.66 -3.52
N ARG A 313 9.64 0.52 -2.20
CA ARG A 313 9.80 1.60 -1.22
C ARG A 313 11.26 1.98 -0.95
N GLY A 314 12.22 1.16 -1.37
CA GLY A 314 13.64 1.39 -1.11
C GLY A 314 14.05 1.11 0.34
N GLU A 315 13.27 0.31 1.06
CA GLU A 315 13.51 -0.08 2.45
C GLU A 315 14.60 -1.16 2.55
N THR A 316 15.09 -1.39 3.77
CA THR A 316 15.97 -2.53 4.04
C THR A 316 15.22 -3.83 3.86
N ILE A 317 15.63 -4.61 2.86
CA ILE A 317 15.03 -5.89 2.54
C ILE A 317 15.56 -6.94 3.52
N SER A 318 14.69 -7.46 4.39
CA SER A 318 15.04 -8.50 5.36
C SER A 318 14.98 -9.92 4.77
N ASP A 319 14.21 -10.13 3.71
CA ASP A 319 13.99 -11.45 3.12
C ASP A 319 14.97 -11.72 1.99
N ASP A 320 15.59 -12.90 2.01
CA ASP A 320 16.40 -13.39 0.90
C ASP A 320 15.59 -14.35 0.03
N LEU A 321 15.32 -13.95 -1.20
CA LEU A 321 14.67 -14.77 -2.23
C LEU A 321 15.68 -15.39 -3.20
N SER A 322 17.00 -15.31 -2.95
CA SER A 322 18.03 -15.81 -3.88
C SER A 322 17.92 -17.30 -4.15
N ASP A 323 17.53 -18.06 -3.14
CA ASP A 323 17.46 -19.52 -3.19
C ASP A 323 16.05 -20.02 -3.55
N SER A 324 15.09 -19.10 -3.72
CA SER A 324 13.72 -19.44 -4.08
C SER A 324 13.51 -19.38 -5.59
N ASN A 325 12.40 -19.94 -6.07
CA ASN A 325 11.99 -19.82 -7.47
C ASN A 325 11.81 -18.35 -7.90
N ASN A 326 11.70 -17.43 -6.94
CA ASN A 326 11.45 -16.01 -7.12
C ASN A 326 12.74 -15.16 -7.18
N HIS A 327 13.91 -15.76 -7.36
CA HIS A 327 15.20 -15.05 -7.52
C HIS A 327 15.23 -13.94 -8.60
N TRP A 328 14.34 -14.01 -9.59
CA TRP A 328 14.22 -12.99 -10.63
C TRP A 328 13.70 -11.66 -10.06
N LEU A 329 12.87 -11.68 -9.00
CA LEU A 329 12.45 -10.49 -8.26
C LEU A 329 13.65 -9.78 -7.63
N VAL A 330 14.62 -10.55 -7.11
CA VAL A 330 15.88 -9.99 -6.57
C VAL A 330 16.63 -9.20 -7.63
N SER A 331 16.63 -9.67 -8.88
CA SER A 331 17.28 -8.98 -9.99
C SER A 331 16.57 -7.67 -10.33
N LEU A 332 15.23 -7.67 -10.37
CA LEU A 332 14.44 -6.47 -10.65
C LEU A 332 14.56 -5.41 -9.54
N VAL A 333 14.51 -5.83 -8.27
CA VAL A 333 14.67 -4.90 -7.14
C VAL A 333 16.08 -4.30 -7.11
N LYS A 334 17.11 -5.11 -7.35
CA LYS A 334 18.49 -4.60 -7.50
C LYS A 334 18.63 -3.64 -8.67
N GLU A 335 17.97 -3.92 -9.78
CA GLU A 335 17.93 -3.03 -10.93
C GLU A 335 17.27 -1.70 -10.58
N LEU A 336 16.11 -1.71 -9.92
CA LEU A 336 15.41 -0.51 -9.47
C LEU A 336 16.25 0.34 -8.52
N GLN A 337 16.90 -0.29 -7.53
CA GLN A 337 17.82 0.38 -6.62
C GLN A 337 19.02 1.00 -7.35
N GLY A 338 19.56 0.28 -8.35
CA GLY A 338 20.63 0.77 -9.22
C GLY A 338 20.19 1.98 -10.05
N ILE A 339 18.99 1.95 -10.61
CA ILE A 339 18.42 3.07 -11.39
C ILE A 339 18.20 4.30 -10.48
N ASN A 340 17.63 4.12 -9.30
CA ASN A 340 17.44 5.22 -8.34
C ASN A 340 18.79 5.85 -7.96
N SER A 341 19.82 5.03 -7.72
CA SER A 341 21.17 5.53 -7.42
C SER A 341 21.81 6.26 -8.60
N GLN A 342 21.58 5.79 -9.84
CA GLN A 342 22.05 6.49 -11.03
C GLN A 342 21.31 7.81 -11.24
N GLN A 343 20.00 7.84 -10.99
CA GLN A 343 19.18 9.05 -11.12
C GLN A 343 19.64 10.13 -10.15
N THR A 344 19.93 9.79 -8.88
CA THR A 344 20.45 10.76 -7.90
C THR A 344 21.83 11.30 -8.29
N VAL A 345 22.72 10.43 -8.77
CA VAL A 345 24.05 10.86 -9.27
C VAL A 345 23.92 11.82 -10.46
N VAL A 346 23.05 11.53 -11.42
CA VAL A 346 22.84 12.39 -12.60
C VAL A 346 22.27 13.75 -12.22
N SER A 347 21.29 13.78 -11.32
CA SER A 347 20.71 15.03 -10.83
C SER A 347 21.75 15.87 -10.07
N LEU A 348 22.63 15.23 -9.29
CA LEU A 348 23.73 15.90 -8.60
C LEU A 348 24.78 16.45 -9.60
N GLU A 349 25.20 15.65 -10.58
CA GLU A 349 26.12 16.07 -11.66
C GLU A 349 25.58 17.30 -12.40
N LYS A 350 24.27 17.31 -12.72
CA LYS A 350 23.59 18.45 -13.33
C LYS A 350 23.65 19.69 -12.42
N GLY A 351 23.28 19.55 -11.14
CA GLY A 351 23.29 20.66 -10.19
C GLY A 351 24.69 21.24 -9.94
N GLU A 352 25.71 20.39 -9.83
CA GLU A 352 27.11 20.81 -9.69
C GLU A 352 27.61 21.54 -10.95
N SER A 353 27.24 21.07 -12.14
CA SER A 353 27.58 21.72 -13.40
C SER A 353 26.99 23.12 -13.51
N ILE A 354 25.69 23.27 -13.24
CA ILE A 354 24.99 24.57 -13.25
C ILE A 354 25.62 25.50 -12.21
N LYS A 355 25.78 25.03 -10.98
CA LYS A 355 26.38 25.82 -9.90
C LYS A 355 27.79 26.29 -10.23
N GLY A 356 28.61 25.43 -10.84
CA GLY A 356 29.96 25.78 -11.28
C GLY A 356 29.96 26.91 -12.29
N GLN A 357 29.14 26.79 -13.33
CA GLN A 357 29.03 27.79 -14.40
C GLN A 357 28.40 29.11 -13.93
N LEU A 358 27.36 29.06 -13.10
CA LEU A 358 26.71 30.25 -12.56
C LEU A 358 27.61 31.01 -11.57
N SER A 359 28.50 30.34 -10.84
CA SER A 359 29.37 31.01 -9.85
C SER A 359 30.33 32.02 -10.48
N GLU A 360 30.80 31.76 -11.70
CA GLU A 360 31.67 32.68 -12.45
C GLU A 360 30.90 33.92 -12.92
N ILE A 361 29.70 33.71 -13.48
CA ILE A 361 28.84 34.80 -13.94
C ILE A 361 28.33 35.64 -12.77
N GLN A 362 27.92 35.01 -11.67
CA GLN A 362 27.42 35.73 -10.49
C GLN A 362 28.50 36.67 -9.92
N ALA A 363 29.76 36.25 -9.90
CA ALA A 363 30.86 37.12 -9.47
C ALA A 363 31.04 38.34 -10.38
N GLU A 364 30.84 38.19 -11.70
CA GLU A 364 30.87 39.32 -12.65
C GLU A 364 29.65 40.23 -12.47
N VAL A 365 28.46 39.67 -12.28
CA VAL A 365 27.21 40.42 -11.99
C VAL A 365 27.37 41.25 -10.73
N ASP A 366 27.87 40.68 -9.63
CA ASP A 366 28.08 41.39 -8.37
C ASP A 366 29.07 42.55 -8.54
N ALA A 367 30.18 42.31 -9.25
CA ALA A 367 31.18 43.34 -9.55
C ALA A 367 30.60 44.49 -10.41
N LEU A 368 29.77 44.18 -11.40
CA LEU A 368 29.10 45.20 -12.23
C LEU A 368 28.06 45.98 -11.43
N GLN A 369 27.26 45.32 -10.59
CA GLN A 369 26.29 45.98 -9.72
C GLN A 369 26.97 46.95 -8.74
N ASP A 370 28.10 46.55 -8.17
CA ASP A 370 28.87 47.40 -7.26
C ASP A 370 29.50 48.60 -7.99
N ASN A 371 29.98 48.41 -9.21
CA ASN A 371 30.46 49.51 -10.06
C ASN A 371 29.33 50.49 -10.42
N ILE A 372 28.14 49.99 -10.80
CA ILE A 372 26.96 50.83 -11.08
C ILE A 372 26.56 51.64 -9.84
N LYS A 373 26.54 51.01 -8.66
CA LYS A 373 26.26 51.71 -7.39
C LYS A 373 27.31 52.78 -7.09
N SER A 374 28.59 52.47 -7.30
CA SER A 374 29.70 53.41 -7.10
C SER A 374 29.57 54.62 -8.02
N ILE A 375 29.41 54.41 -9.34
CA ILE A 375 29.21 55.49 -10.31
C ILE A 375 27.95 56.30 -9.98
N GLY A 376 26.85 55.61 -9.65
CA GLY A 376 25.61 56.25 -9.21
C GLY A 376 25.80 57.18 -8.01
N SER A 377 26.58 56.75 -7.00
CA SER A 377 26.88 57.56 -5.83
C SER A 377 27.69 58.83 -6.18
N MET A 378 28.66 58.73 -7.09
CA MET A 378 29.44 59.87 -7.56
C MET A 378 28.57 60.87 -8.34
N THR A 379 27.63 60.39 -9.15
CA THR A 379 26.70 61.27 -9.89
C THR A 379 25.66 61.98 -9.01
N LEU A 380 25.53 61.60 -7.73
CA LEU A 380 24.66 62.26 -6.75
C LEU A 380 25.40 63.36 -5.96
N GLU A 381 26.71 63.52 -6.14
CA GLU A 381 27.48 64.57 -5.46
C GLU A 381 27.10 65.98 -5.93
N PRO A 382 27.22 67.01 -5.06
CA PRO A 382 26.97 68.39 -5.45
C PRO A 382 27.86 68.84 -6.63
N PRO A 383 27.29 69.45 -7.69
CA PRO A 383 28.04 69.86 -8.89
C PRO A 383 29.27 70.71 -8.59
N THR A 384 29.20 71.55 -7.56
CA THR A 384 30.28 72.44 -7.12
C THR A 384 31.53 71.67 -6.69
N LEU A 385 31.38 70.52 -6.02
CA LEU A 385 32.49 69.71 -5.54
C LEU A 385 33.14 68.92 -6.69
N VAL A 386 32.31 68.39 -7.58
CA VAL A 386 32.75 67.67 -8.78
C VAL A 386 33.51 68.59 -9.73
N MET A 387 32.99 69.80 -10.00
CA MET A 387 33.67 70.82 -10.79
C MET A 387 35.02 71.22 -10.19
N GLN A 388 35.12 71.30 -8.86
CA GLN A 388 36.37 71.65 -8.17
C GLN A 388 37.42 70.54 -8.31
N SER A 389 37.01 69.27 -8.16
CA SER A 389 37.86 68.09 -8.38
C SER A 389 38.35 67.95 -9.83
N LEU A 390 37.45 68.10 -10.81
CA LEU A 390 37.78 68.08 -12.24
C LEU A 390 38.73 69.22 -12.67
N MET A 391 38.81 70.31 -11.88
CA MET A 391 39.74 71.41 -12.12
C MET A 391 41.11 71.24 -11.43
N GLU A 392 41.20 70.50 -10.33
CA GLU A 392 42.45 70.16 -9.63
C GLU A 392 43.28 69.11 -10.40
N ASP A 393 42.64 68.20 -11.13
CA ASP A 393 43.29 67.14 -11.91
C ASP A 393 43.92 67.60 -13.24
N ASN A 394 43.96 68.91 -13.51
CA ASN A 394 44.47 69.47 -14.75
C ASN A 394 45.92 69.98 -14.57
N PRO A 395 46.96 69.26 -15.04
CA PRO A 395 48.37 69.56 -14.74
C PRO A 395 48.89 70.87 -15.36
N GLU A 396 48.07 71.60 -16.12
CA GLU A 396 48.47 72.81 -16.87
C GLU A 396 48.03 74.15 -16.25
N LYS A 397 47.33 74.17 -15.10
CA LYS A 397 46.92 75.44 -14.47
C LYS A 397 47.93 75.95 -13.45
N THR A 398 48.87 76.78 -13.91
CA THR A 398 49.60 77.74 -13.08
C THR A 398 48.60 78.65 -12.34
N GLU A 399 48.80 78.83 -11.04
CA GLU A 399 48.06 79.74 -10.16
C GLU A 399 47.87 81.13 -10.83
N GLU A 400 46.64 81.67 -10.81
CA GLU A 400 46.21 83.00 -11.32
C GLU A 400 45.54 83.10 -12.72
N SER A 401 44.66 82.17 -13.11
CA SER A 401 43.62 82.45 -14.12
C SER A 401 42.23 82.60 -13.47
N PRO A 402 41.39 83.58 -13.88
CA PRO A 402 39.98 83.62 -13.46
C PRO A 402 39.32 82.29 -13.81
N ILE A 403 38.49 81.78 -12.90
CA ILE A 403 37.68 80.57 -13.12
C ILE A 403 36.79 80.85 -14.32
N ASP A 404 37.06 80.18 -15.44
CA ASP A 404 36.16 80.15 -16.58
C ASP A 404 35.00 79.22 -16.25
N TYR A 405 33.92 79.82 -15.76
CA TYR A 405 32.72 79.08 -15.36
C TYR A 405 32.06 78.38 -16.55
N GLU A 406 32.22 78.88 -17.78
CA GLU A 406 31.65 78.28 -18.98
C GLU A 406 32.40 76.98 -19.31
N ASP A 407 33.74 77.05 -19.34
CA ASP A 407 34.62 75.88 -19.55
C ASP A 407 34.53 74.83 -18.42
N SER A 408 34.24 75.26 -17.18
CA SER A 408 33.98 74.36 -16.04
C SER A 408 32.61 73.68 -16.09
N ILE A 409 31.60 74.35 -16.65
CA ILE A 409 30.26 73.79 -16.84
C ILE A 409 30.28 72.77 -17.96
N ASP A 410 30.96 73.07 -19.07
CA ASP A 410 31.09 72.14 -20.21
C ASP A 410 31.80 70.85 -19.79
N ARG A 411 32.92 70.94 -19.05
CA ARG A 411 33.62 69.76 -18.52
C ARG A 411 32.76 68.93 -17.56
N TYR A 412 31.92 69.57 -16.76
CA TYR A 412 31.00 68.87 -15.87
C TYR A 412 29.88 68.16 -16.64
N ILE A 413 29.35 68.78 -17.69
CA ILE A 413 28.34 68.17 -18.56
C ILE A 413 28.95 66.96 -19.28
N ASP A 414 30.16 67.09 -19.82
CA ASP A 414 30.88 65.99 -20.46
C ASP A 414 31.13 64.84 -19.48
N TRP A 415 31.59 65.16 -18.26
CA TRP A 415 31.75 64.16 -17.19
C TRP A 415 30.43 63.45 -16.84
N MET A 416 29.33 64.19 -16.69
CA MET A 416 28.01 63.60 -16.41
C MET A 416 27.52 62.72 -17.57
N GLN A 417 27.76 63.11 -18.81
CA GLN A 417 27.41 62.31 -20.00
C GLN A 417 28.25 61.03 -20.06
N GLU A 418 29.53 61.10 -19.69
CA GLU A 418 30.43 59.96 -19.59
C GLU A 418 29.94 58.98 -18.51
N GLN A 419 29.64 59.45 -17.29
CA GLN A 419 29.11 58.57 -16.23
C GLN A 419 27.78 57.91 -16.62
N ARG A 420 26.88 58.63 -17.28
CA ARG A 420 25.62 58.07 -17.80
C ARG A 420 25.85 57.02 -18.88
N THR A 421 26.89 57.18 -19.68
CA THR A 421 27.24 56.23 -20.73
C THR A 421 27.85 54.97 -20.13
N GLN A 422 28.74 55.09 -19.15
CA GLN A 422 29.28 53.96 -18.41
C GLN A 422 28.19 53.17 -17.67
N ILE A 423 27.23 53.83 -17.01
CA ILE A 423 26.08 53.14 -16.39
C ILE A 423 25.28 52.37 -17.45
N ARG A 424 25.05 52.97 -18.63
CA ARG A 424 24.29 52.33 -19.71
C ARG A 424 25.01 51.07 -20.22
N GLU A 425 26.30 51.17 -20.49
CA GLU A 425 27.13 50.06 -20.95
C GLU A 425 27.21 48.93 -19.92
N GLN A 426 27.36 49.26 -18.63
CA GLN A 426 27.37 48.26 -17.56
C GLN A 426 26.00 47.58 -17.39
N LYS A 427 24.89 48.31 -17.55
CA LYS A 427 23.54 47.72 -17.53
C LYS A 427 23.31 46.81 -18.73
N GLU A 428 23.77 47.21 -19.91
CA GLU A 428 23.72 46.37 -21.12
C GLU A 428 24.53 45.08 -20.93
N ARG A 429 25.71 45.17 -20.32
CA ARG A 429 26.50 43.97 -19.96
C ARG A 429 25.77 43.08 -18.95
N LEU A 430 25.07 43.67 -17.97
CA LEU A 430 24.29 42.92 -16.98
C LEU A 430 23.14 42.14 -17.64
N GLU A 431 22.42 42.76 -18.59
CA GLU A 431 21.37 42.09 -19.37
C GLU A 431 21.92 40.91 -20.19
N ILE A 432 23.12 41.06 -20.77
CA ILE A 432 23.79 39.95 -21.48
C ILE A 432 24.13 38.80 -20.52
N LEU A 433 24.68 39.10 -19.34
CA LEU A 433 25.02 38.07 -18.35
C LEU A 433 23.78 37.35 -17.82
N GLU A 434 22.66 38.05 -17.65
CA GLU A 434 21.38 37.45 -17.26
C GLU A 434 20.88 36.46 -18.34
N GLN A 435 20.99 36.82 -19.62
CA GLN A 435 20.71 35.89 -20.72
C GLN A 435 21.65 34.68 -20.74
N ASP A 436 22.94 34.89 -20.44
CA ASP A 436 23.93 33.80 -20.36
C ASP A 436 23.61 32.83 -19.22
N MET A 437 23.15 33.31 -18.06
CA MET A 437 22.68 32.46 -16.95
C MET A 437 21.51 31.57 -17.36
N ILE A 438 20.48 32.15 -18.00
CA ILE A 438 19.32 31.40 -18.51
C ILE A 438 19.77 30.36 -19.55
N GLN A 439 20.72 30.72 -20.40
CA GLN A 439 21.23 29.82 -21.44
C GLN A 439 22.04 28.66 -20.86
N ILE A 440 22.78 28.88 -19.77
CA ILE A 440 23.48 27.84 -19.02
C ILE A 440 22.49 26.80 -18.51
N GLU A 441 21.44 27.23 -17.83
CA GLU A 441 20.40 26.33 -17.30
C GLU A 441 19.76 25.50 -18.41
N ARG A 442 19.35 26.14 -19.51
CA ARG A 442 18.78 25.46 -20.68
C ARG A 442 19.75 24.47 -21.33
N SER A 443 21.03 24.82 -21.40
CA SER A 443 22.04 23.93 -21.98
C SER A 443 22.32 22.72 -21.11
N ALA A 444 22.31 22.89 -19.78
CA ALA A 444 22.43 21.81 -18.81
C ALA A 444 21.20 20.91 -18.86
N ASP A 445 19.99 21.47 -18.95
CA ASP A 445 18.77 20.70 -19.17
C ASP A 445 18.90 19.81 -20.41
N ALA A 446 19.22 20.39 -21.56
CA ALA A 446 19.37 19.63 -22.81
C ALA A 446 20.48 18.56 -22.75
N GLN A 447 21.56 18.80 -22.01
CA GLN A 447 22.66 17.84 -21.85
C GLN A 447 22.25 16.61 -21.04
N TYR A 448 21.49 16.81 -19.96
CA TYR A 448 21.12 15.74 -19.03
C TYR A 448 19.74 15.13 -19.31
N GLU A 449 18.89 15.79 -20.10
CA GLU A 449 17.53 15.38 -20.44
C GLU A 449 17.48 13.94 -20.96
N SER A 450 18.25 13.60 -22.00
CA SER A 450 18.24 12.25 -22.57
C SER A 450 18.65 11.15 -21.57
N LYS A 451 19.64 11.44 -20.70
CA LYS A 451 20.10 10.49 -19.67
C LYS A 451 19.03 10.31 -18.59
N LEU A 452 18.40 11.40 -18.16
CA LEU A 452 17.37 11.39 -17.13
C LEU A 452 16.07 10.73 -17.66
N GLU A 453 15.67 11.04 -18.89
CA GLU A 453 14.50 10.45 -19.55
C GLU A 453 14.65 8.94 -19.71
N HIS A 454 15.83 8.46 -20.14
CA HIS A 454 16.11 7.03 -20.21
C HIS A 454 16.00 6.35 -18.83
N LEU A 455 16.53 6.97 -17.77
CA LEU A 455 16.44 6.44 -16.41
C LEU A 455 14.99 6.44 -15.89
N ILE A 456 14.23 7.50 -16.14
CA ILE A 456 12.81 7.62 -15.77
C ILE A 456 12.00 6.52 -16.48
N LYS A 457 12.20 6.35 -17.79
CA LYS A 457 11.52 5.30 -18.56
C LYS A 457 11.91 3.91 -18.07
N ARG A 458 13.19 3.66 -17.82
CA ARG A 458 13.61 2.34 -17.32
C ARG A 458 13.09 2.08 -15.90
N LYS A 459 13.05 3.10 -15.05
CA LYS A 459 12.45 3.03 -13.72
C LYS A 459 10.98 2.67 -13.80
N SER A 460 10.20 3.35 -14.66
CA SER A 460 8.77 3.05 -14.82
C SER A 460 8.53 1.63 -15.34
N GLU A 461 9.33 1.16 -16.30
CA GLU A 461 9.25 -0.23 -16.79
C GLU A 461 9.53 -1.27 -15.68
N VAL A 462 10.60 -1.06 -14.89
CA VAL A 462 10.95 -1.99 -13.80
C VAL A 462 9.92 -1.94 -12.68
N SER A 463 9.47 -0.75 -12.27
CA SER A 463 8.41 -0.58 -11.29
C SER A 463 7.09 -1.21 -11.74
N HIS A 464 6.73 -1.06 -13.02
CA HIS A 464 5.54 -1.70 -13.58
C HIS A 464 5.63 -3.23 -13.52
N ASN A 465 6.78 -3.81 -13.92
CA ASN A 465 6.98 -5.26 -13.83
C ASN A 465 6.92 -5.77 -12.39
N LEU A 466 7.45 -5.02 -11.42
CA LEU A 466 7.33 -5.34 -10.00
C LEU A 466 5.88 -5.21 -9.50
N GLY A 467 5.14 -4.20 -9.98
CA GLY A 467 3.72 -4.02 -9.68
C GLY A 467 2.86 -5.17 -10.21
N GLU A 468 3.09 -5.64 -11.43
CA GLU A 468 2.40 -6.81 -11.99
C GLU A 468 2.74 -8.10 -11.21
N ALA A 469 4.01 -8.25 -10.79
CA ALA A 469 4.42 -9.34 -9.93
C ALA A 469 3.72 -9.30 -8.55
N LEU A 470 3.59 -8.10 -7.98
CA LEU A 470 2.89 -7.88 -6.71
C LEU A 470 1.41 -8.27 -6.82
N LYS A 471 0.71 -7.78 -7.85
CA LYS A 471 -0.69 -8.15 -8.13
C LYS A 471 -0.86 -9.66 -8.29
N SER A 472 0.04 -10.31 -9.04
CA SER A 472 0.02 -11.77 -9.20
C SER A 472 0.22 -12.49 -7.87
N ALA A 473 1.13 -12.02 -7.01
CA ALA A 473 1.40 -12.64 -5.72
C ALA A 473 0.23 -12.50 -4.73
N HIS A 474 -0.46 -11.34 -4.72
CA HIS A 474 -1.70 -11.16 -3.95
C HIS A 474 -2.79 -12.11 -4.44
N LYS A 475 -3.02 -12.17 -5.75
CA LYS A 475 -4.00 -13.08 -6.32
C LYS A 475 -3.71 -14.54 -5.97
N ASP A 476 -2.45 -14.97 -6.09
CA ASP A 476 -2.03 -16.33 -5.73
C ASP A 476 -2.26 -16.61 -4.23
N ALA A 477 -2.02 -15.62 -3.36
CA ALA A 477 -2.28 -15.73 -1.92
C ALA A 477 -3.78 -15.85 -1.62
N ASP A 478 -4.62 -15.04 -2.27
CA ASP A 478 -6.08 -15.07 -2.10
C ASP A 478 -6.68 -16.38 -2.60
N GLU A 479 -6.24 -16.86 -3.77
CA GLU A 479 -6.64 -18.16 -4.30
C GLU A 479 -6.22 -19.30 -3.36
N ALA A 480 -5.00 -19.24 -2.83
CA ALA A 480 -4.54 -20.20 -1.84
C ALA A 480 -5.37 -20.15 -0.54
N GLN A 481 -5.72 -18.97 -0.04
CA GLN A 481 -6.56 -18.78 1.14
C GLN A 481 -7.98 -19.34 0.96
N ASN A 482 -8.56 -19.15 -0.23
CA ASN A 482 -9.85 -19.74 -0.58
C ASN A 482 -9.78 -21.27 -0.60
N THR A 483 -8.71 -21.85 -1.18
CA THR A 483 -8.50 -23.30 -1.15
C THR A 483 -8.28 -23.84 0.27
N LEU A 484 -7.56 -23.10 1.11
CA LEU A 484 -7.34 -23.45 2.52
C LEU A 484 -8.67 -23.55 3.25
N THR A 485 -9.53 -22.54 3.11
CA THR A 485 -10.86 -22.51 3.74
C THR A 485 -11.72 -23.72 3.30
N SER A 486 -11.66 -24.11 2.02
CA SER A 486 -12.35 -25.30 1.53
C SER A 486 -11.81 -26.58 2.16
N LEU A 487 -10.49 -26.75 2.23
CA LEU A 487 -9.85 -27.93 2.81
C LEU A 487 -10.11 -28.03 4.32
N GLU A 488 -10.15 -26.90 5.04
CA GLU A 488 -10.53 -26.86 6.45
C GLU A 488 -11.96 -27.36 6.68
N ASN A 489 -12.89 -26.98 5.81
CA ASN A 489 -14.26 -27.51 5.85
C ASN A 489 -14.32 -29.01 5.55
N ASP A 490 -13.56 -29.49 4.57
CA ASP A 490 -13.45 -30.92 4.26
C ASP A 490 -12.86 -31.71 5.45
N ALA A 491 -11.84 -31.15 6.10
CA ALA A 491 -11.22 -31.72 7.30
C ALA A 491 -12.24 -31.86 8.45
N LEU A 492 -13.07 -30.84 8.69
CA LEU A 492 -14.15 -30.87 9.68
C LEU A 492 -15.24 -31.90 9.35
N ALA A 493 -15.61 -32.00 8.07
CA ALA A 493 -16.58 -32.98 7.61
C ALA A 493 -16.07 -34.42 7.82
N LEU A 494 -14.79 -34.68 7.54
CA LEU A 494 -14.17 -35.99 7.75
C LEU A 494 -14.07 -36.36 9.23
N ILE A 495 -13.71 -35.43 10.12
CA ILE A 495 -13.73 -35.66 11.57
C ILE A 495 -15.16 -35.97 12.05
N SER A 496 -16.16 -35.23 11.57
CA SER A 496 -17.57 -35.51 11.91
C SER A 496 -18.01 -36.90 11.43
N ALA A 497 -17.51 -37.36 10.28
CA ALA A 497 -17.76 -38.71 9.79
C ALA A 497 -17.08 -39.78 10.66
N VAL A 498 -15.85 -39.55 11.13
CA VAL A 498 -15.14 -40.44 12.07
C VAL A 498 -15.90 -40.53 13.41
N GLU A 499 -16.31 -39.40 13.98
CA GLU A 499 -17.13 -39.37 15.21
C GLU A 499 -18.41 -40.18 15.05
N LYS A 500 -19.06 -40.09 13.88
CA LYS A 500 -20.26 -40.88 13.58
C LYS A 500 -19.96 -42.38 13.53
N ILE A 501 -18.87 -42.81 12.87
CA ILE A 501 -18.47 -44.23 12.83
C ILE A 501 -18.18 -44.74 14.25
N GLY A 502 -17.52 -43.93 15.07
CA GLY A 502 -17.28 -44.24 16.49
C GLY A 502 -18.58 -44.46 17.27
N SER A 503 -19.57 -43.60 17.09
CA SER A 503 -20.91 -43.73 17.69
C SER A 503 -21.65 -44.99 17.20
N ASP A 504 -21.60 -45.26 15.89
CA ASP A 504 -22.22 -46.47 15.31
C ASP A 504 -21.60 -47.75 15.91
N ARG A 505 -20.28 -47.75 16.16
CA ARG A 505 -19.57 -48.85 16.84
C ARG A 505 -20.01 -49.02 18.30
N GLU A 506 -20.20 -47.94 19.05
CA GLU A 506 -20.68 -47.99 20.44
C GLU A 506 -22.09 -48.61 20.50
N VAL A 507 -22.99 -48.17 19.62
CA VAL A 507 -24.34 -48.72 19.51
C VAL A 507 -24.32 -50.20 19.11
N PHE A 508 -23.48 -50.56 18.13
CA PHE A 508 -23.31 -51.96 17.72
C PHE A 508 -22.85 -52.83 18.89
N SER A 509 -21.85 -52.38 19.65
CA SER A 509 -21.29 -53.12 20.79
C SER A 509 -22.33 -53.30 21.90
N ALA A 510 -23.08 -52.25 22.24
CA ALA A 510 -24.14 -52.30 23.24
C ALA A 510 -25.27 -53.28 22.86
N ASN A 511 -25.69 -53.27 21.58
CA ASN A 511 -26.71 -54.20 21.08
C ASN A 511 -26.27 -55.66 21.20
N ILE A 512 -25.00 -55.95 20.87
CA ILE A 512 -24.45 -57.31 20.98
C ILE A 512 -24.34 -57.76 22.44
N GLU A 513 -23.90 -56.87 23.34
CA GLU A 513 -23.86 -57.14 24.78
C GLU A 513 -25.26 -57.49 25.33
N GLU A 514 -26.29 -56.70 24.98
CA GLU A 514 -27.67 -56.94 25.40
C GLU A 514 -28.21 -58.29 24.89
N ILE A 515 -27.97 -58.60 23.61
CA ILE A 515 -28.39 -59.88 23.00
C ILE A 515 -27.70 -61.06 23.69
N MET A 516 -26.39 -60.97 23.96
CA MET A 516 -25.64 -62.03 24.63
C MET A 516 -26.09 -62.23 26.08
N ALA A 517 -26.24 -61.14 26.84
CA ALA A 517 -26.74 -61.18 28.22
C ALA A 517 -28.14 -61.81 28.28
N GLY A 518 -29.06 -61.37 27.43
CA GLY A 518 -30.41 -61.91 27.34
C GLY A 518 -30.43 -63.40 26.96
N THR A 519 -29.54 -63.82 26.07
CA THR A 519 -29.41 -65.22 25.65
C THR A 519 -28.84 -66.09 26.77
N MET A 520 -27.78 -65.65 27.44
CA MET A 520 -27.15 -66.33 28.58
C MET A 520 -28.13 -66.53 29.74
N ILE A 521 -28.92 -65.52 30.08
CA ILE A 521 -29.96 -65.62 31.13
C ILE A 521 -31.00 -66.70 30.77
N ARG A 522 -31.46 -66.75 29.52
CA ARG A 522 -32.43 -67.75 29.06
C ARG A 522 -31.86 -69.16 29.11
N ILE A 523 -30.61 -69.34 28.66
CA ILE A 523 -29.93 -70.64 28.73
C ILE A 523 -29.78 -71.08 30.19
N GLY A 524 -29.33 -70.20 31.08
CA GLY A 524 -29.20 -70.49 32.52
C GLY A 524 -30.52 -70.95 33.14
N ARG A 525 -31.63 -70.24 32.87
CA ARG A 525 -32.96 -70.63 33.35
C ARG A 525 -33.39 -72.02 32.88
N ILE A 526 -33.14 -72.35 31.61
CA ILE A 526 -33.47 -73.68 31.07
C ILE A 526 -32.63 -74.76 31.75
N ILE A 527 -31.34 -74.50 31.99
CA ILE A 527 -30.47 -75.44 32.71
C ILE A 527 -30.99 -75.67 34.14
N ASP A 528 -31.32 -74.60 34.86
CA ASP A 528 -31.88 -74.68 36.21
C ASP A 528 -33.20 -75.47 36.26
N GLU A 529 -34.10 -75.23 35.29
CA GLU A 529 -35.37 -75.95 35.15
C GLU A 529 -35.16 -77.44 34.84
N VAL A 530 -34.21 -77.79 33.96
CA VAL A 530 -33.88 -79.18 33.64
C VAL A 530 -33.24 -79.88 34.84
N GLU A 531 -32.30 -79.23 35.54
CA GLU A 531 -31.70 -79.79 36.76
C GLU A 531 -32.71 -79.98 37.88
N SER A 532 -33.67 -79.07 38.02
CA SER A 532 -34.80 -79.17 38.95
C SER A 532 -35.62 -80.44 38.67
N LEU A 533 -35.99 -80.66 37.41
CA LEU A 533 -36.76 -81.85 37.01
C LEU A 533 -35.99 -83.16 37.26
N VAL A 534 -34.67 -83.17 37.02
CA VAL A 534 -33.82 -84.34 37.28
C VAL A 534 -33.67 -84.61 38.79
N LYS A 535 -33.69 -83.58 39.64
CA LYS A 535 -33.66 -83.72 41.10
C LYS A 535 -34.99 -84.24 41.65
N ASP A 536 -36.12 -83.81 41.09
CA ASP A 536 -37.46 -84.29 41.47
C ASP A 536 -37.68 -85.76 41.08
N ASP A 537 -37.15 -86.21 39.93
CA ASP A 537 -37.20 -87.64 39.53
C ASP A 537 -36.40 -88.54 40.49
N ASN A 538 -35.30 -88.05 41.09
CA ASN A 538 -34.51 -88.82 42.05
C ASN A 538 -35.13 -88.88 43.47
N LEU A 539 -36.22 -88.15 43.74
CA LEU A 539 -36.94 -88.17 45.02
C LEU A 539 -38.16 -89.11 45.02
N THR A 540 -38.42 -89.84 43.94
CA THR A 540 -39.57 -90.76 43.84
C THR A 540 -39.25 -92.24 44.10
N ASP A 541 -38.03 -92.58 44.50
CA ASP A 541 -37.55 -93.95 44.76
C ASP A 541 -37.38 -94.30 46.26
N GLU A 542 -38.16 -93.71 47.17
CA GLU A 542 -38.35 -94.28 48.52
C GLU A 542 -39.63 -95.16 48.57
N GLU A 543 -39.44 -96.48 48.49
CA GLU A 543 -40.46 -97.48 48.80
C GLU A 543 -40.98 -97.33 50.24
N PRO A 544 -42.27 -97.62 50.50
CA PRO A 544 -42.85 -97.56 51.84
C PRO A 544 -42.41 -98.78 52.67
N THR A 545 -41.67 -98.56 53.75
CA THR A 545 -41.57 -99.56 54.82
C THR A 545 -42.75 -99.47 55.79
N TYR A 546 -43.62 -100.48 55.67
CA TYR A 546 -44.70 -100.99 56.53
C TYR A 546 -46.08 -100.34 56.51
#